data_AF-A0A5P8M407-F1
#
_entry.id   AF-A0A5P8M407-F1
#
_cell.length_a   1.000
_cell.length_b   1.000
_cell.length_c   1.000
_cell.angle_alpha   90.00
_cell.angle_beta   90.00
_cell.angle_gamma   90.00
#
_symmetry.space_group_name_H-M   'P 1'
#
loop_
_entity.id
_entity.type
_entity.pdbx_description
1 polymer ?
#
loop_
_entity_poly.entity_id
_entity_poly.type
_entity_poly.pdbx_seq_one_letter_code
_entity_poly.pdbx_strand_id
1 'polypeptide(L)' 'MDKDNLEKMTLMDMKGLVFNDEMSQSMRVLVNSWLTMYDEAKKQGRSEETAVIAASETLAAMMKGNQK' A
#
# COMPACT_ATOMS: atom_id res chain seq x y z
N MET A 1 -6.74 -8.42 18.81
CA MET A 1 -6.76 -6.97 18.56
C MET A 1 -7.90 -6.72 17.60
N ASP A 2 -8.87 -5.90 17.98
CA ASP A 2 -10.11 -5.73 17.20
C ASP A 2 -9.91 -4.77 16.02
N LYS A 3 -10.61 -4.99 14.90
CA LYS A 3 -10.42 -4.21 13.65
C LYS A 3 -10.61 -2.71 13.87
N ASP A 4 -11.62 -2.36 14.66
CA ASP A 4 -11.95 -0.96 15.01
C ASP A 4 -10.85 -0.28 15.83
N ASN A 5 -10.11 -1.05 16.64
CA ASN A 5 -8.99 -0.52 17.42
C ASN A 5 -7.76 -0.27 16.55
N LEU A 6 -7.50 -1.16 15.59
CA LEU A 6 -6.44 -0.98 14.59
C LEU A 6 -6.69 0.29 13.76
N GLU A 7 -7.91 0.45 13.24
CA GLU A 7 -8.28 1.62 12.44
C GLU A 7 -8.15 2.92 13.24
N LYS A 8 -8.64 2.95 14.49
CA LYS A 8 -8.48 4.13 15.36
C LYS A 8 -7.03 4.48 15.65
N MET A 9 -6.19 3.48 15.93
CA MET A 9 -4.76 3.71 16.17
C MET A 9 -4.07 4.27 14.92
N THR A 10 -4.31 3.65 13.76
CA THR A 10 -3.77 4.13 12.47
C THR A 10 -4.23 5.56 12.18
N LEU A 11 -5.51 5.88 12.39
CA LEU A 11 -6.02 7.24 12.19
C LEU A 11 -5.43 8.25 13.18
N MET A 12 -5.20 7.88 14.44
CA MET A 12 -4.53 8.74 15.42
C MET A 12 -3.08 9.04 15.03
N ASP A 13 -2.34 8.03 14.58
CA ASP A 13 -0.97 8.19 14.11
C ASP A 13 -0.89 9.05 12.84
N MET A 14 -1.93 9.00 12.00
CA MET A 14 -2.05 9.82 10.79
C MET A 14 -2.52 11.26 11.02
N LYS A 15 -3.01 11.63 12.22
CA LYS A 15 -3.52 13.00 12.49
C LYS A 15 -2.47 14.12 12.31
N GLY A 16 -1.18 13.78 12.32
CA GLY A 16 -0.09 14.74 12.06
C GLY A 16 0.32 14.83 10.59
N LEU A 17 -0.17 13.93 9.73
CA LEU A 17 0.17 13.88 8.32
C LEU A 17 -0.89 14.65 7.53
N VAL A 18 -0.64 15.93 7.32
CA VAL A 18 -1.45 16.75 6.41
C VAL A 18 -1.07 16.39 4.99
N PHE A 19 -1.87 15.52 4.37
CA PHE A 19 -1.76 15.23 2.96
C PHE A 19 -2.52 16.30 2.18
N ASN A 20 -1.85 16.95 1.23
CA ASN A 20 -2.58 17.71 0.20
C ASN A 20 -3.32 16.72 -0.73
N ASP A 21 -4.24 17.22 -1.54
CA ASP A 21 -5.08 16.38 -2.42
C ASP A 21 -4.24 15.54 -3.39
N GLU A 22 -3.14 16.10 -3.90
CA GLU A 22 -2.22 15.43 -4.81
C GLU A 22 -1.50 14.25 -4.15
N MET A 23 -1.02 14.42 -2.91
CA MET A 23 -0.37 13.36 -2.15
C MET A 23 -1.38 12.29 -1.73
N SER A 24 -2.62 12.68 -1.40
CA SER A 24 -3.72 11.75 -1.12
C SER A 24 -4.07 10.89 -2.34
N GLN A 25 -4.18 11.50 -3.52
CA GLN A 25 -4.42 10.78 -4.77
C GLN A 25 -3.24 9.85 -5.11
N SER A 26 -2.01 10.32 -4.95
CA SER A 26 -0.80 9.52 -5.19
C SER A 26 -0.74 8.30 -4.27
N MET A 27 -1.04 8.46 -2.98
CA MET A 27 -1.12 7.35 -2.03
C MET A 27 -2.22 6.35 -2.39
N ARG A 28 -3.38 6.84 -2.87
CA ARG A 28 -4.46 5.96 -3.34
C ARG A 28 -4.04 5.11 -4.53
N VAL A 29 -3.33 5.70 -5.49
CA VAL A 29 -2.79 4.98 -6.65
C VAL A 29 -1.77 3.93 -6.20
N LEU A 30 -0.86 4.30 -5.29
CA LEU A 30 0.15 3.40 -4.74
C LEU A 30 -0.47 2.17 -4.05
N VAL A 31 -1.45 2.38 -3.17
CA VAL A 31 -2.15 1.30 -2.46
C VAL A 31 -2.94 0.41 -3.42
N ASN A 32 -3.66 0.99 -4.37
CA ASN A 32 -4.43 0.21 -5.35
C ASN A 32 -3.53 -0.66 -6.23
N SER A 33 -2.38 -0.13 -6.65
CA SER A 33 -1.39 -0.88 -7.42
C SER A 33 -0.80 -2.03 -6.60
N TRP A 34 -0.52 -1.82 -5.30
CA TRP A 34 -0.05 -2.88 -4.41
C TRP A 34 -1.09 -4.01 -4.28
N LEU A 35 -2.35 -3.65 -4.01
CA LEU A 35 -3.44 -4.63 -3.88
C LEU A 35 -3.65 -5.44 -5.17
N THR A 36 -3.58 -4.76 -6.32
CA THR A 36 -3.72 -5.42 -7.63
C THR A 36 -2.64 -6.47 -7.85
N MET A 37 -1.38 -6.13 -7.56
CA MET A 37 -0.26 -7.07 -7.70
C MET A 37 -0.34 -8.23 -6.73
N TYR A 38 -0.72 -7.93 -5.49
CA TYR A 38 -0.93 -8.95 -4.46
C TYR A 38 -2.02 -9.94 -4.89
N ASP A 39 -3.21 -9.46 -5.27
CA ASP A 39 -4.33 -10.30 -5.70
C ASP A 39 -3.98 -11.14 -6.93
N GLU A 40 -3.25 -10.58 -7.89
CA GLU A 40 -2.80 -11.31 -9.07
C GLU A 40 -1.81 -12.43 -8.71
N ALA A 41 -0.86 -12.16 -7.82
CA ALA A 41 0.05 -13.20 -7.32
C ALA A 41 -0.73 -14.31 -6.58
N LYS A 42 -1.75 -13.97 -5.80
CA LYS A 42 -2.63 -14.95 -5.13
C LYS A 42 -3.43 -15.78 -6.14
N LYS A 43 -3.98 -15.18 -7.20
CA LYS A 43 -4.70 -15.89 -8.27
C LYS A 43 -3.81 -16.90 -9.00
N GLN A 44 -2.51 -16.62 -9.10
CA GLN A 44 -1.52 -17.54 -9.68
C GLN A 44 -1.08 -18.65 -8.72
N GLY A 45 -1.68 -18.76 -7.53
CA GLY A 45 -1.36 -19.79 -6.54
C GLY A 45 -0.04 -19.56 -5.80
N ARG A 46 0.51 -18.33 -5.82
CA ARG A 46 1.70 -17.99 -5.04
C ARG A 46 1.41 -18.02 -3.54
N SER A 47 2.44 -18.30 -2.75
CA SER A 47 2.34 -18.19 -1.30
C SER A 47 2.06 -16.75 -0.88
N GLU A 48 1.52 -16.58 0.32
CA GLU A 48 1.30 -15.26 0.93
C GLU A 48 2.57 -14.40 0.90
N GLU A 49 3.67 -14.99 1.37
CA GLU A 49 4.97 -14.32 1.43
C GLU A 49 5.43 -13.86 0.05
N THR A 50 5.34 -14.72 -0.97
CA THR A 50 5.73 -14.35 -2.33
C THR A 50 4.84 -13.25 -2.91
N ALA A 51 3.52 -13.27 -2.62
CA ALA A 51 2.61 -12.23 -3.07
C ALA A 51 2.93 -10.87 -2.42
N VAL A 52 3.22 -10.86 -1.12
CA VAL A 52 3.62 -9.64 -0.38
C VAL A 52 4.93 -9.08 -0.90
N ILE A 53 5.94 -9.94 -1.15
CA ILE A 53 7.23 -9.51 -1.70
C ILE A 53 7.03 -8.88 -3.08
N ALA A 54 6.33 -9.55 -4.00
CA ALA A 54 6.12 -9.05 -5.35
C ALA A 54 5.38 -7.70 -5.39
N ALA A 55 4.33 -7.56 -4.58
CA ALA A 55 3.59 -6.30 -4.46
C ALA A 55 4.46 -5.17 -3.89
N SER A 56 5.30 -5.48 -2.90
CA SER A 56 6.18 -4.49 -2.24
C SER A 56 7.36 -4.07 -3.11
N GLU A 57 7.94 -4.98 -3.88
CA GLU A 57 8.98 -4.66 -4.87
C GLU A 57 8.43 -3.74 -5.98
N THR A 58 7.19 -3.99 -6.42
CA THR A 58 6.51 -3.12 -7.39
C THR A 58 6.30 -1.72 -6.82
N LEU A 59 5.90 -1.61 -5.55
CA LEU A 59 5.76 -0.34 -4.85
C LEU A 59 7.10 0.42 -4.75
N ALA A 60 8.18 -0.28 -4.38
CA ALA A 60 9.51 0.29 -4.29
C ALA A 60 10.02 0.80 -5.65
N ALA A 61 9.72 0.08 -6.74
CA ALA A 61 10.05 0.50 -8.09
C ALA A 61 9.30 1.78 -8.51
N MET A 62 8.00 1.88 -8.21
CA MET A 62 7.21 3.09 -8.48
C MET A 62 7.75 4.32 -7.75
N MET A 63 8.17 4.16 -6.49
CA MET A 63 8.77 5.26 -5.71
C MET A 63 10.14 5.70 -6.25
N LYS A 64 10.97 4.77 -6.76
CA LYS A 64 12.24 5.10 -7.43
C LYS A 64 12.05 5.77 -8.79
N GLY A 65 11.05 5.36 -9.55
CA GLY A 65 10.76 5.91 -10.88
C GLY A 65 10.39 7.39 -10.88
N ASN A 66 9.82 7.87 -9.76
CA ASN A 66 9.41 9.26 -9.57
C ASN A 66 10.53 10.21 -9.10
N GLN A 67 11.79 9.76 -8.99
CA GLN A 67 12.93 10.61 -8.55
C GLN A 67 13.72 11.25 -9.71
N LYS A 68 13.09 11.61 -10.82
CA LYS A 68 13.74 12.32 -11.95
C LYS A 68 13.41 13.79 -11.99
#